data_AF-A0A7M2YTR4-F1
#
_entry.id   AF-A0A7M2YTR4-F1
#
_cell.length_a   1.000
_cell.length_b   1.000
_cell.length_c   1.000
_cell.angle_alpha   90.00
_cell.angle_beta   90.00
_cell.angle_gamma   90.00
#
_symmetry.space_group_name_H-M   'P 1'
#
loop_
_entity.id
_entity.type
_entity.pdbx_description
1 polymer ?
#
loop_
_entity_poly.entity_id
_entity_poly.type
_entity_poly.pdbx_seq_one_letter_code
_entity_poly.pdbx_strand_id
1 'polypeptide(L)' 'MPPLLRTLREIRMGSRTTLRQLQDRTGINKGTLSQIERGRMVASPAELAAIADALGLDRLENRTVPCFEADAG' A
#
# COMPACT_ATOMS: atom_id res chain seq x y z
N MET A 1 -14.55 -12.64 12.07
CA MET A 1 -14.11 -12.38 10.68
C MET A 1 -13.33 -11.08 10.67
N PRO A 2 -11.98 -11.09 10.63
CA PRO A 2 -11.24 -9.84 10.47
C PRO A 2 -11.47 -9.31 9.05
N PRO A 3 -11.53 -7.99 8.84
CA PRO A 3 -11.87 -7.39 7.56
C PRO A 3 -10.79 -7.69 6.51
N LEU A 4 -11.20 -7.87 5.25
CA LEU A 4 -10.35 -8.19 4.09
C LEU A 4 -9.40 -7.04 3.65
N LEU A 5 -9.10 -6.08 4.54
CA LEU A 5 -8.21 -4.96 4.26
C LEU A 5 -6.77 -5.38 4.51
N ARG A 6 -6.05 -5.74 3.45
CA ARG A 6 -4.61 -6.01 3.54
C ARG A 6 -3.84 -4.69 3.68
N THR A 7 -2.96 -4.62 4.67
CA THR A 7 -2.05 -3.48 4.83
C THR A 7 -0.98 -3.48 3.72
N LEU A 8 -0.38 -2.30 3.43
CA LEU A 8 0.76 -2.21 2.50
C LEU A 8 1.89 -3.20 2.88
N ARG A 9 2.16 -3.31 4.18
CA ARG A 9 3.18 -4.23 4.71
C ARG A 9 2.89 -5.68 4.35
N GLU A 10 1.64 -6.12 4.52
CA GLU A 10 1.24 -7.49 4.20
C GLU A 10 1.40 -7.79 2.71
N ILE A 11 1.00 -6.86 1.84
CA ILE A 11 1.16 -7.00 0.40
C ILE A 11 2.66 -7.11 0.05
N ARG A 12 3.50 -6.22 0.59
CA ARG A 12 4.95 -6.25 0.35
C ARG A 12 5.59 -7.54 0.87
N MET A 13 5.19 -8.01 2.04
CA MET A 13 5.72 -9.26 2.60
C MET A 13 5.26 -10.48 1.78
N GLY A 14 4.01 -10.48 1.31
CA GLY A 14 3.47 -11.48 0.40
C GLY A 14 4.23 -11.56 -0.93
N SER A 15 4.71 -10.42 -1.44
CA SER A 15 5.55 -10.35 -2.64
C SER A 15 7.05 -10.60 -2.38
N ARG A 16 7.43 -11.01 -1.15
CA ARG A 16 8.83 -11.25 -0.73
C ARG A 16 9.79 -10.08 -1.01
N THR A 17 9.28 -8.85 -1.00
CA THR A 17 10.05 -7.65 -1.31
C THR A 17 10.50 -6.98 -0.01
N THR A 18 11.79 -6.66 0.13
CA THR A 18 12.30 -5.87 1.28
C THR A 18 12.00 -4.37 1.09
N LEU A 19 12.01 -3.59 2.18
CA LEU A 19 11.88 -2.13 2.06
C LEU A 19 13.00 -1.49 1.23
N ARG A 20 14.20 -2.08 1.21
CA ARG A 20 15.32 -1.60 0.38
C ARG A 20 15.02 -1.83 -1.10
N GLN A 21 14.59 -3.04 -1.46
CA GLN A 21 14.20 -3.34 -2.85
C GLN A 21 13.01 -2.49 -3.30
N LEU A 22 12.05 -2.23 -2.42
CA LEU A 22 10.92 -1.34 -2.75
C LEU A 22 11.40 0.10 -2.95
N GLN A 23 12.34 0.60 -2.13
CA GLN A 23 12.99 1.89 -2.36
C GLN A 23 13.67 1.92 -3.73
N ASP A 24 14.47 0.90 -4.05
CA ASP A 24 15.22 0.85 -5.31
C ASP A 24 14.29 0.85 -6.54
N ARG A 25 13.09 0.28 -6.41
CA ARG A 25 12.05 0.27 -7.46
C ARG A 25 11.23 1.56 -7.57
N THR A 26 10.99 2.24 -6.45
CA THR A 26 10.04 3.38 -6.39
C THR A 26 10.73 4.73 -6.31
N GLY A 27 12.00 4.78 -5.92
CA GLY A 27 12.69 6.01 -5.54
C GLY A 27 12.28 6.58 -4.18
N ILE A 28 11.29 5.99 -3.51
CA ILE A 28 10.82 6.43 -2.18
C ILE A 28 11.76 5.86 -1.13
N ASN A 29 12.31 6.70 -0.27
CA ASN A 29 13.28 6.23 0.72
C ASN A 29 12.65 5.20 1.70
N LYS A 30 13.46 4.26 2.17
CA LYS A 30 13.08 3.18 3.09
C LYS A 30 12.44 3.68 4.40
N GLY A 31 12.89 4.81 4.93
CA GLY A 31 12.31 5.45 6.11
C GLY A 31 10.88 5.92 5.87
N THR A 32 10.63 6.60 4.75
CA THR A 32 9.29 7.03 4.31
C THR A 32 8.38 5.82 4.13
N LEU A 33 8.81 4.79 3.42
CA LEU A 33 8.06 3.54 3.26
C LEU A 33 7.74 2.88 4.62
N SER A 34 8.67 2.91 5.58
CA SER A 34 8.43 2.40 6.93
C SER A 34 7.43 3.24 7.74
N GLN A 35 7.40 4.56 7.56
CA GLN A 35 6.40 5.42 8.22
C GLN A 35 5.00 5.17 7.63
N ILE A 36 4.91 5.00 6.31
CA ILE A 36 3.67 4.67 5.60
C ILE A 36 3.13 3.31 6.09
N GLU A 37 3.96 2.25 6.12
CA GLU A 37 3.54 0.92 6.60
C GLU A 37 3.06 0.90 8.06
N ARG A 38 3.52 1.86 8.87
CA ARG A 38 3.13 2.00 10.29
C ARG A 38 1.97 2.97 10.51
N GLY A 39 1.39 3.52 9.44
CA GLY A 39 0.31 4.51 9.52
C GLY A 39 0.73 5.85 10.13
N ARG A 40 2.03 6.15 10.14
CA ARG A 40 2.58 7.43 10.65
C ARG A 40 2.65 8.51 9.59
N MET A 41 2.54 8.13 8.32
CA MET A 41 2.54 9.02 7.17
C MET A 41 1.53 8.50 6.14
N VAL A 42 0.78 9.43 5.53
CA VAL A 42 -0.10 9.13 4.40
C VAL A 42 0.68 9.37 3.12
N ALA A 43 0.73 8.37 2.25
CA ALA A 43 1.38 8.48 0.95
C ALA A 43 0.54 9.35 0.01
N SER A 44 1.20 10.16 -0.82
CA SER A 44 0.56 10.89 -1.91
C SER A 44 0.02 9.93 -2.99
N PRO A 45 -0.91 10.36 -3.84
CA PRO A 45 -1.40 9.55 -4.95
C PRO A 45 -0.29 9.05 -5.89
N ALA A 46 0.74 9.87 -6.13
CA ALA A 46 1.89 9.51 -6.95
C ALA A 46 2.74 8.41 -6.29
N GLU A 47 2.97 8.50 -4.98
CA GLU A 47 3.69 7.47 -4.23
C GLU A 47 2.89 6.17 -4.16
N LEU A 48 1.57 6.24 -3.96
CA LEU A 48 0.69 5.07 -3.99
C LEU A 48 0.73 4.37 -5.34
N ALA A 49 0.71 5.12 -6.45
CA ALA A 49 0.85 4.56 -7.78
C ALA A 49 2.21 3.88 -7.97
N ALA A 50 3.31 4.55 -7.62
CA ALA A 50 4.65 3.97 -7.73
C ALA A 50 4.82 2.69 -6.88
N ILE A 51 4.27 2.69 -5.66
CA ILE A 51 4.29 1.52 -4.78
C ILE A 51 3.46 0.38 -5.35
N ALA A 52 2.26 0.66 -5.87
CA ALA A 52 1.39 -0.33 -6.49
C ALA A 52 2.07 -0.99 -7.71
N ASP A 53 2.61 -0.17 -8.61
CA ASP A 53 3.33 -0.64 -9.80
C ASP A 53 4.55 -1.48 -9.41
N ALA A 54 5.34 -1.04 -8.42
CA ALA A 54 6.52 -1.77 -7.95
C ALA A 54 6.21 -3.10 -7.24
N LEU A 55 4.98 -3.27 -6.76
CA LEU A 55 4.47 -4.49 -6.14
C LEU A 55 3.67 -5.37 -7.11
N GLY A 56 3.51 -4.96 -8.37
CA GLY A 56 2.73 -5.70 -9.37
C GLY A 56 1.23 -5.70 -9.07
N LEU A 57 0.72 -4.67 -8.40
CA LEU A 57 -0.71 -4.47 -8.22
C LEU A 57 -1.27 -3.81 -9.48
N ASP A 58 -1.59 -4.63 -10.48
CA ASP A 58 -2.23 -4.14 -11.71
C ASP A 58 -3.60 -3.51 -11.39
N ARG A 59 -3.90 -2.39 -12.06
CA ARG A 59 -5.10 -1.55 -11.88
C ARG A 59 -6.45 -2.27 -11.99
N LEU A 60 -6.49 -3.56 -12.36
CA LEU A 60 -7.71 -4.31 -12.67
C LEU A 60 -8.10 -5.38 -11.64
N GLU A 61 -7.22 -5.84 -10.74
CA GLU A 61 -7.55 -6.98 -9.85
C GLU A 61 -7.91 -6.61 -8.40
N ASN A 62 -7.63 -5.39 -7.94
CA ASN A 62 -7.99 -5.00 -6.57
C ASN A 62 -9.29 -4.20 -6.50
N ARG A 63 -10.36 -4.73 -7.10
CA ARG A 63 -11.74 -4.29 -6.85
C ARG A 63 -12.19 -4.72 -5.45
N THR A 64 -11.62 -4.10 -4.43
CA THR A 64 -12.29 -4.07 -3.12
C THR A 64 -12.32 -2.65 -2.62
N VAL A 65 -13.27 -1.89 -3.16
CA VAL A 65 -13.89 -0.78 -2.43
C VAL A 65 -15.09 -1.37 -1.68
N PRO A 66 -15.03 -1.63 -0.37
CA PRO A 66 -16.25 -1.51 0.41
C PRO A 66 -16.61 -0.02 0.41
N CYS A 67 -17.79 0.28 -0.13
CA CYS A 67 -18.38 1.61 -0.05
C CYS A 67 -18.28 2.16 1.37
N PHE A 68 -17.91 3.43 1.45
CA PHE A 68 -17.99 4.26 2.63
C PHE A 68 -19.45 4.28 3.12
N GLU A 69 -19.74 3.60 4.23
CA GLU A 69 -20.96 3.86 5.00
C GLU A 69 -20.76 5.24 5.63
N ALA A 70 -21.29 6.27 4.96
CA ALA A 70 -21.61 7.53 5.61
C ALA A 70 -22.76 7.23 6.56
N ASP A 71 -22.48 7.19 7.86
CA ASP A 71 -23.50 7.10 8.89
C ASP A 71 -24.52 8.22 8.69
N ALA A 72 -25.71 7.82 8.24
CA ALA A 72 -26.93 8.60 8.39
C ALA A 72 -27.29 8.58 9.87
N GLY A 73 -27.24 9.75 10.51
CA GLY A 73 -27.66 9.98 11.89
C GLY A 73 -27.59 11.45 12.23
#